data_AF-A0A4S5JF37-F1
#
_entry.id   AF-A0A4S5JF37-F1
#
_cell.length_a   1.000
_cell.length_b   1.000
_cell.length_c   1.000
_cell.angle_alpha   90.00
_cell.angle_beta   90.00
_cell.angle_gamma   90.00
#
_symmetry.space_group_name_H-M   'P 1'
#
loop_
_entity.id
_entity.type
_entity.pdbx_description
1 polymer ?
#
loop_
_entity_poly.entity_id
_entity_poly.type
_entity_poly.pdbx_seq_one_letter_code
_entity_poly.pdbx_strand_id
1 'polypeptide(L)' 'MDNKNDMTENIDEVICDCSGTTRGKIISLVEQGIVDTDTISRKTGAISGCGSCDHEIELLLDELVFK' A
#
# COMPACT_ATOMS: atom_id res chain seq x y z
N MET A 1 -5.97 14.75 22.09
CA MET A 1 -5.66 13.36 21.70
C MET A 1 -6.84 12.89 20.88
N ASP A 2 -6.71 12.91 19.55
CA ASP A 2 -7.82 12.71 18.65
C ASP A 2 -8.28 11.25 18.68
N ASN A 3 -9.45 11.06 19.30
CA ASN A 3 -10.23 9.85 19.24
C ASN A 3 -11.09 9.90 17.97
N LYS A 4 -10.65 9.23 16.92
CA LYS A 4 -11.52 8.83 15.80
C LYS A 4 -11.53 7.32 15.74
N ASN A 5 -12.63 6.75 16.25
CA ASN A 5 -13.04 5.41 15.89
C ASN A 5 -13.56 5.46 14.44
N ASP A 6 -12.65 5.24 13.53
CA ASP A 6 -12.91 4.75 12.18
C ASP A 6 -11.95 3.55 12.04
N MET A 7 -12.27 2.56 11.21
CA MET A 7 -11.27 1.59 10.76
C MET A 7 -10.32 2.29 9.77
N THR A 8 -9.81 3.44 10.21
CA THR A 8 -9.07 4.46 9.46
C THR A 8 -7.74 3.87 9.09
N GLU A 9 -7.51 3.81 7.79
CA GLU A 9 -6.27 3.46 7.12
C GLU A 9 -5.06 4.00 7.90
N ASN A 10 -4.35 3.10 8.58
CA ASN A 10 -3.13 3.46 9.27
C ASN A 10 -2.06 3.73 8.20
N ILE A 11 -1.89 5.00 7.81
CA ILE A 11 -0.96 5.39 6.73
C ILE A 11 0.50 5.03 7.01
N ASP A 12 0.85 4.89 8.29
CA ASP A 12 2.19 4.55 8.77
C ASP A 12 2.41 3.04 8.88
N GLU A 13 1.36 2.23 8.65
CA GLU A 13 1.44 0.77 8.60
C GLU A 13 2.44 0.34 7.53
N VAL A 14 3.45 -0.43 7.92
CA VAL A 14 4.42 -1.03 7.00
C VAL A 14 3.77 -2.27 6.38
N ILE A 15 3.52 -2.21 5.08
CA ILE A 15 2.97 -3.32 4.29
C ILE A 15 4.10 -4.24 3.76
N CYS A 16 5.28 -3.67 3.51
CA CYS A 16 6.44 -4.45 3.06
C CYS A 16 7.65 -4.23 3.98
N ASP A 17 7.91 -5.20 4.85
CA ASP A 17 9.05 -5.15 5.78
C ASP A 17 10.42 -5.05 5.08
N CYS A 18 10.56 -5.63 3.89
CA CYS A 18 11.83 -5.59 3.16
C CYS A 18 12.22 -4.19 2.67
N SER A 19 11.24 -3.41 2.21
CA SER A 19 11.47 -2.07 1.62
C SER A 19 11.07 -0.93 2.56
N GLY A 20 10.34 -1.23 3.64
CA GLY A 20 9.69 -0.23 4.48
C GLY A 20 8.52 0.47 3.79
N THR A 21 7.95 -0.12 2.73
CA THR A 21 6.81 0.48 2.03
C THR A 21 5.58 0.48 2.92
N THR A 22 5.00 1.66 3.13
CA THR A 22 3.82 1.83 3.98
C THR A 22 2.53 1.87 3.19
N ARG A 23 1.39 1.64 3.87
CA ARG A 23 0.04 1.78 3.30
C ARG A 23 -0.16 3.16 2.68
N GLY A 24 0.23 4.22 3.39
CA GLY A 24 0.15 5.60 2.90
C GLY A 24 0.94 5.84 1.62
N LYS A 25 2.07 5.14 1.44
CA LYS A 25 2.85 5.23 0.21
C LYS A 25 2.10 4.62 -0.98
N ILE A 26 1.43 3.49 -0.79
CA ILE A 26 0.60 2.84 -1.82
C ILE A 26 -0.59 3.72 -2.19
N ILE A 27 -1.33 4.23 -1.19
CA ILE A 27 -2.47 5.13 -1.40
C ILE A 27 -2.06 6.35 -2.23
N SER A 28 -0.95 7.00 -1.86
CA SER A 28 -0.43 8.17 -2.59
C SER A 28 -0.12 7.87 -4.06
N LEU A 29 0.28 6.64 -4.40
CA LEU A 29 0.50 6.22 -5.79
C LEU A 29 -0.82 5.99 -6.53
N VAL A 30 -1.82 5.39 -5.87
CA VAL A 30 -3.16 5.21 -6.43
C VAL A 30 -3.83 6.55 -6.72
N GLU A 31 -3.68 7.54 -5.84
CA GLU A 31 -4.15 8.92 -6.07
C GLU A 31 -3.50 9.59 -7.30
N GLN A 32 -2.31 9.13 -7.71
CA GLN A 32 -1.63 9.54 -8.94
C GLN A 32 -2.06 8.72 -10.17
N GLY A 33 -3.03 7.81 -10.02
CA GLY A 33 -3.52 6.91 -11.07
C GLY A 33 -2.67 5.66 -11.27
N ILE A 34 -1.73 5.36 -10.36
CA ILE A 34 -0.88 4.16 -10.44
C ILE A 34 -1.58 3.03 -9.68
N VAL A 35 -2.16 2.11 -10.43
CA VAL A 35 -2.95 0.98 -9.90
C VAL A 35 -2.42 -0.38 -10.33
N ASP A 36 -1.18 -0.44 -10.83
CA ASP A 36 -0.50 -1.67 -11.24
C ASP A 36 0.66 -2.02 -10.30
N THR A 37 0.71 -3.29 -9.87
CA THR A 37 1.72 -3.82 -8.93
C THR A 37 3.14 -3.70 -9.47
N ASP A 38 3.34 -3.85 -10.78
CA ASP A 38 4.64 -3.69 -11.44
C ASP A 38 5.21 -2.28 -11.28
N THR A 39 4.43 -1.24 -11.54
CA THR A 39 4.88 0.16 -11.36
C THR A 39 5.05 0.51 -9.90
N ILE A 40 4.18 -0.01 -9.02
CA ILE A 40 4.30 0.13 -7.57
C ILE A 40 5.62 -0.47 -7.09
N SER A 41 5.94 -1.70 -7.52
CA SER A 41 7.20 -2.38 -7.20
C SER A 41 8.40 -1.54 -7.61
N ARG A 42 8.44 -1.03 -8.85
CA ARG A 42 9.53 -0.16 -9.34
C ARG A 42 9.67 1.16 -8.57
N LYS A 43 8.58 1.70 -8.03
CA LYS A 43 8.58 2.99 -7.31
C LYS A 43 8.85 2.87 -5.82
N THR A 44 8.65 1.69 -5.23
CA THR A 44 8.66 1.50 -3.77
C THR A 44 9.67 0.44 -3.32
N GLY A 45 10.04 -0.49 -4.19
CA GLY A 45 10.81 -1.68 -3.83
C GLY A 45 9.95 -2.80 -3.22
N ALA A 46 8.65 -2.57 -2.97
CA ALA A 46 7.74 -3.65 -2.58
C ALA A 46 7.70 -4.76 -3.63
N ILE A 47 7.38 -6.00 -3.21
CA ILE A 47 7.28 -7.20 -4.07
C ILE A 47 8.62 -7.71 -4.63
N SER A 48 9.60 -6.82 -4.87
CA SER A 48 10.90 -7.17 -5.46
C SER A 48 11.87 -7.97 -4.56
N GLY A 49 11.53 -8.09 -3.26
CA GLY A 49 12.33 -8.78 -2.26
C GLY A 49 11.84 -10.20 -1.99
N CYS A 50 11.24 -10.42 -0.81
CA CYS A 50 10.71 -11.73 -0.40
C CYS A 50 9.34 -12.07 -1.01
N GLY A 51 8.61 -11.07 -1.52
CA GLY A 51 7.26 -11.22 -2.07
C GLY A 51 6.13 -11.43 -1.05
N SER A 52 6.38 -11.38 0.26
CA SER A 52 5.34 -11.67 1.27
C SER A 52 4.20 -10.64 1.29
N CYS A 53 4.46 -9.42 0.85
CA CYS A 53 3.50 -8.31 0.81
C CYS A 53 2.65 -8.27 -0.47
N ASP A 54 2.86 -9.18 -1.43
CA ASP A 54 2.23 -9.12 -2.76
C ASP A 54 0.70 -9.16 -2.66
N HIS A 55 0.17 -10.20 -2.02
CA HIS A 55 -1.27 -10.37 -1.83
C HIS A 55 -1.91 -9.22 -1.03
N GLU A 56 -1.20 -8.67 -0.04
CA GLU A 56 -1.71 -7.56 0.77
C GLU A 56 -1.80 -6.26 -0.04
N ILE A 57 -0.84 -6.02 -0.94
CA ILE A 57 -0.88 -4.89 -1.88
C ILE A 57 -2.01 -5.08 -2.90
N GLU A 58 -2.22 -6.29 -3.43
CA GLU A 58 -3.34 -6.57 -4.34
C GLU A 58 -4.69 -6.26 -3.69
N LEU A 59 -4.91 -6.75 -2.47
CA LEU A 59 -6.14 -6.49 -1.71
C LEU A 59 -6.35 -4.99 -1.46
N LEU A 60 -5.28 -4.26 -1.14
CA LEU A 60 -5.33 -2.82 -0.95
C LEU A 60 -5.70 -2.09 -2.24
N LEU A 61 -5.15 -2.50 -3.39
CA LEU A 61 -5.50 -1.91 -4.68
C LEU A 61 -6.96 -2.17 -5.04
N ASP A 62 -7.45 -3.40 -4.82
CA ASP A 62 -8.86 -3.74 -5.04
C ASP A 62 -9.78 -2.89 -4.16
N GLU A 63 -9.44 -2.72 -2.88
CA GLU A 63 -10.20 -1.87 -1.95
C GLU A 63 -10.25 -0.41 -2.42
N LEU A 64 -9.15 0.13 -2.93
CA LEU A 64 -9.03 1.54 -3.32
C LEU A 64 -9.64 1.85 -4.70
N VAL A 65 -9.59 0.90 -5.64
CA VAL A 65 -10.04 1.09 -7.02
C VAL A 65 -11.54 0.83 -7.17
N PHE A 66 -12.08 -0.15 -6.43
CA PHE A 66 -13.50 -0.53 -6.50
C PHE A 66 -14.36 0.06 -5.38
N LYS A 67 -13.83 1.08 -4.67
CA LYS A 67 -14.51 1.82 -3.59
C LYS A 67 -15.68 2.68 -4.09
#